data_AF-A0A944ZAB1-F1
#
_entry.id   AF-A0A944ZAB1-F1
#
_cell.length_a   1.000
_cell.length_b   1.000
_cell.length_c   1.000
_cell.angle_alpha   90.00
_cell.angle_beta   90.00
_cell.angle_gamma   90.00
#
_symmetry.space_group_name_H-M   'P 1'
#
loop_
_entity.id
_entity.type
_entity.pdbx_description
1 polymer ?
#
loop_
_entity_poly.entity_id
_entity_poly.type
_entity_poly.pdbx_seq_one_letter_code
_entity_poly.pdbx_strand_id
1 'polypeptide(L)'
;MILLGSTEVYPHVRYATLGLCNPLHSSIKYIVCAVRPFTYPDGYPINPKTIGEHLRKKRMDNRLMQSDVANIIGVSEESIWNWEQGRTKPSKKNLEIINAFCYEMYNANT
;
A
#
# COMPACT_ATOMS: atom_id res chain seq x y z
N MET A 1 -30.29 -0.17 25.74
CA MET A 1 -28.93 0.24 26.14
C MET A 1 -28.01 -0.81 25.54
N ILE A 2 -27.12 -0.51 24.59
CA ILE A 2 -26.20 0.63 24.50
C ILE A 2 -26.50 1.54 23.29
N LEU A 3 -26.00 2.77 23.33
CA LEU A 3 -26.19 3.82 22.33
C LEU A 3 -25.13 3.80 21.20
N LEU A 4 -25.45 4.56 20.16
CA LEU A 4 -24.74 4.75 18.89
C LEU A 4 -23.24 5.08 19.02
N GLY A 5 -22.44 4.51 18.12
CA GLY A 5 -21.18 5.07 17.64
C GLY A 5 -21.30 5.30 16.13
N SER A 6 -21.19 6.54 15.68
CA SER A 6 -21.56 6.99 14.33
C SER A 6 -20.37 7.18 13.39
N THR A 7 -20.62 6.98 12.08
CA THR A 7 -19.80 7.39 10.92
C THR A 7 -18.41 6.74 10.80
N GLU A 8 -17.89 6.38 9.62
CA GLU A 8 -18.08 6.97 8.28
C GLU A 8 -18.47 5.99 7.16
N VAL A 9 -18.94 6.56 6.04
CA VAL A 9 -19.47 5.82 4.88
C VAL A 9 -18.35 5.50 3.88
N TYR A 10 -17.99 4.22 3.75
CA TYR A 10 -17.25 3.72 2.60
C TYR A 10 -18.19 2.98 1.64
N PRO A 11 -18.52 3.56 0.46
CA PRO A 11 -19.48 2.94 -0.45
C PRO A 11 -18.87 1.73 -1.17
N HIS A 12 -19.35 0.54 -0.79
CA HIS A 12 -19.43 -0.67 -1.62
C HIS A 12 -18.22 -1.05 -2.49
N VAL A 13 -17.24 -1.73 -1.88
CA VAL A 13 -16.66 -2.93 -2.51
C VAL A 13 -16.68 -4.10 -1.53
N ARG A 14 -17.63 -5.02 -1.70
CA ARG A 14 -17.62 -6.31 -1.00
C ARG A 14 -16.56 -7.20 -1.64
N TYR A 15 -15.32 -7.14 -1.17
CA TYR A 15 -14.33 -8.15 -1.50
C TYR A 15 -14.73 -9.47 -0.83
N ALA A 16 -15.16 -10.45 -1.62
CA ALA A 16 -15.30 -11.82 -1.15
C ALA A 16 -13.90 -12.37 -0.89
N THR A 17 -13.51 -12.47 0.38
CA THR A 17 -12.20 -12.96 0.81
C THR A 17 -12.12 -14.48 0.70
N LEU A 18 -11.98 -14.97 -0.54
CA LEU A 18 -11.40 -16.30 -0.77
C LEU A 18 -9.91 -16.22 -0.43
N GLY A 19 -9.51 -16.92 0.63
CA GLY A 19 -8.14 -16.91 1.13
C GLY A 19 -7.14 -17.51 0.13
N LEU A 20 -6.48 -16.65 -0.64
CA LEU A 20 -5.43 -17.03 -1.59
C LEU A 20 -4.18 -16.16 -1.37
N CYS A 21 -3.19 -16.77 -0.73
CA CYS A 21 -1.89 -16.16 -0.46
C CYS A 21 -0.97 -16.23 -1.71
N ASN A 22 -1.10 -15.25 -2.62
CA ASN A 22 -0.12 -14.93 -3.68
C ASN A 22 0.14 -16.06 -4.71
N PRO A 23 0.98 -15.85 -5.76
CA PRO A 23 1.54 -14.60 -6.32
C PRO A 23 0.72 -14.19 -7.57
N LEU A 24 1.12 -13.42 -8.59
CA LEU A 24 2.36 -12.73 -9.02
C LEU A 24 2.03 -11.30 -9.47
N HIS A 25 3.04 -10.43 -9.61
CA HIS A 25 3.02 -9.32 -10.58
C HIS A 25 4.17 -9.52 -11.58
N SER A 26 3.87 -10.12 -12.72
CA SER A 26 4.54 -9.90 -14.02
C SER A 26 3.95 -10.79 -15.11
N SER A 27 3.77 -10.23 -16.30
CA SER A 27 3.46 -10.93 -17.57
C SER A 27 2.30 -11.95 -17.64
N ILE A 28 1.20 -11.48 -18.27
CA ILE A 28 0.42 -12.20 -19.30
C ILE A 28 -0.58 -13.30 -18.84
N LYS A 29 -1.75 -13.33 -19.50
CA LYS A 29 -2.83 -14.37 -19.50
C LYS A 29 -3.54 -14.66 -18.16
N TYR A 30 -4.63 -13.93 -17.88
CA TYR A 30 -5.87 -14.54 -17.35
C TYR A 30 -7.10 -13.96 -18.04
N ILE A 31 -7.18 -14.20 -19.36
CA ILE A 31 -8.47 -14.27 -20.05
C ILE A 31 -9.15 -15.53 -19.53
N VAL A 32 -10.32 -15.41 -18.90
CA VAL A 32 -11.56 -16.21 -19.08
C VAL A 32 -12.64 -15.63 -18.14
N CYS A 33 -13.86 -15.46 -18.66
CA CYS A 33 -15.14 -15.19 -17.95
C CYS A 33 -15.57 -13.78 -17.47
N ALA A 34 -14.74 -12.73 -17.40
CA ALA A 34 -15.27 -11.35 -17.32
C ALA A 34 -14.29 -10.27 -17.77
N VAL A 35 -14.65 -9.46 -18.77
CA VAL A 35 -13.93 -8.23 -19.14
C VAL A 35 -14.23 -7.09 -18.17
N ARG A 36 -13.83 -7.24 -16.90
CA ARG A 36 -13.55 -6.07 -16.06
C ARG A 36 -12.15 -5.58 -16.43
N PRO A 37 -11.98 -4.35 -16.94
CA PRO A 37 -10.64 -3.80 -17.13
C PRO A 37 -9.92 -3.79 -15.78
N PHE A 38 -8.62 -4.11 -15.79
CA PHE A 38 -7.79 -3.99 -14.59
C PHE A 38 -7.66 -2.51 -14.23
N THR A 39 -8.50 -2.05 -13.31
CA THR A 39 -8.43 -0.72 -12.71
C THR A 39 -7.55 -0.78 -11.47
N TYR A 40 -6.61 0.15 -11.34
CA TYR A 40 -5.89 0.32 -10.08
C TYR A 40 -6.88 0.63 -8.93
N PRO A 41 -6.61 0.14 -7.70
CA PRO A 41 -7.38 0.52 -6.53
C PRO A 41 -7.32 2.04 -6.30
N ASP A 42 -8.34 2.58 -5.64
CA ASP A 42 -8.48 4.02 -5.46
C ASP A 42 -7.28 4.64 -4.71
N GLY A 43 -6.85 5.82 -5.17
CA GLY A 43 -5.65 6.49 -4.68
C GLY A 43 -4.34 5.71 -4.87
N TYR A 44 -4.24 4.78 -5.84
CA TYR A 44 -2.96 4.15 -6.20
C TYR A 44 -2.06 5.12 -7.01
N PRO A 45 -0.83 5.42 -6.55
CA PRO A 45 0.08 6.32 -7.25
C PRO A 45 0.74 5.62 -8.45
N ILE A 46 0.14 5.74 -9.63
CA ILE A 46 0.66 5.17 -10.89
C ILE A 46 2.09 5.67 -11.17
N ASN A 47 2.29 6.98 -11.11
CA ASN A 47 3.57 7.66 -11.31
C ASN A 47 3.97 8.44 -10.04
N PRO A 48 4.56 7.78 -9.03
CA PRO A 48 4.96 8.41 -7.78
C PRO A 48 6.08 9.42 -8.00
N LYS A 49 6.02 10.57 -7.31
CA LYS A 49 7.04 11.64 -7.39
C LYS A 49 7.67 11.93 -6.03
N THR A 50 6.90 11.74 -4.97
CA THR A 50 7.31 11.95 -3.58
C THR A 50 7.63 10.63 -2.89
N ILE A 51 8.47 10.68 -1.86
CA ILE A 51 8.83 9.49 -1.07
C ILE A 51 7.61 8.80 -0.45
N GLY A 52 6.57 9.56 -0.09
CA GLY A 52 5.30 9.04 0.43
C GLY A 52 4.48 8.30 -0.63
N GLU A 53 4.47 8.77 -1.87
CA GLU A 53 3.84 8.05 -2.99
C GLU A 53 4.63 6.78 -3.35
N HIS A 54 5.96 6.80 -3.29
CA HIS A 54 6.77 5.58 -3.48
C HIS A 54 6.49 4.54 -2.38
N LEU A 55 6.41 4.97 -1.12
CA LEU A 55 6.04 4.13 0.03
C LEU A 55 4.64 3.52 -0.16
N ARG A 56 3.65 4.36 -0.50
CA ARG A 56 2.28 3.93 -0.80
C ARG A 56 2.24 2.94 -1.96
N LYS A 57 3.01 3.17 -3.02
CA LYS A 57 3.12 2.26 -4.17
C LYS A 57 3.63 0.90 -3.75
N LYS A 58 4.82 0.85 -3.12
CA LYS A 58 5.45 -0.40 -2.64
C LYS A 58 4.53 -1.15 -1.67
N ARG A 59 3.85 -0.44 -0.77
CA ARG A 59 2.85 -1.03 0.14
C ARG A 59 1.69 -1.68 -0.62
N MET A 60 1.10 -0.98 -1.59
CA MET A 60 -0.04 -1.48 -2.36
C MET A 60 0.34 -2.60 -3.33
N ASP A 61 1.52 -2.53 -3.95
CA ASP A 61 2.10 -3.60 -4.77
C ASP A 61 2.31 -4.89 -3.96
N ASN A 62 2.78 -4.76 -2.72
CA ASN A 62 2.95 -5.85 -1.76
C ASN A 62 1.65 -6.25 -1.02
N ARG A 63 0.53 -5.56 -1.27
CA ARG A 63 -0.79 -5.77 -0.62
C ARG A 63 -0.80 -5.64 0.92
N LEU A 64 0.07 -4.79 1.45
CA LEU A 64 0.24 -4.58 2.90
C LEU A 64 -0.71 -3.49 3.45
N MET A 65 -1.12 -3.61 4.71
CA MET A 65 -1.78 -2.55 5.48
C MET A 65 -0.78 -1.48 5.93
N GLN A 66 -1.27 -0.31 6.34
CA GLN A 66 -0.39 0.76 6.86
C GLN A 66 0.25 0.32 8.19
N SER A 67 -0.51 -0.35 9.06
CA SER A 67 -0.03 -1.07 10.25
C SER A 67 1.09 -2.09 9.96
N ASP A 68 0.97 -2.91 8.91
CA ASP A 68 2.01 -3.89 8.55
C ASP A 68 3.33 -3.19 8.21
N VAL A 69 3.27 -2.15 7.39
CA VAL A 69 4.47 -1.35 7.04
C VAL A 69 5.03 -0.66 8.27
N ALA A 70 4.18 -0.09 9.13
CA ALA A 70 4.58 0.53 10.39
C ALA A 70 5.37 -0.44 11.29
N ASN A 71 4.91 -1.69 11.39
CA ASN A 71 5.60 -2.76 12.11
C ASN A 71 6.93 -3.15 11.45
N ILE A 72 6.97 -3.25 10.11
CA ILE A 72 8.19 -3.59 9.35
C ILE A 72 9.29 -2.54 9.54
N ILE A 73 8.95 -1.25 9.46
CA ILE A 73 9.94 -0.16 9.57
C ILE A 73 10.11 0.41 11.00
N GLY A 74 9.33 -0.08 11.96
CA GLY A 74 9.44 0.29 13.38
C GLY A 74 8.96 1.71 13.73
N VAL A 75 7.82 2.14 13.18
CA VAL A 75 7.22 3.48 13.42
C VAL A 75 5.73 3.38 13.75
N SER A 76 5.06 4.49 14.08
CA SER A 76 3.59 4.48 14.26
C SER A 76 2.84 4.44 12.92
N GLU A 77 1.67 3.80 12.90
CA GLU A 77 0.78 3.79 11.72
C GLU A 77 0.39 5.20 11.27
N GLU A 78 0.13 6.11 12.22
CA GLU A 78 -0.10 7.53 11.93
C GLU A 78 1.08 8.19 11.18
N SER A 79 2.32 7.76 11.42
CA SER A 79 3.48 8.27 10.68
C SER A 79 3.41 7.83 9.22
N ILE A 80 3.10 6.55 8.95
CA ILE A 80 2.89 6.02 7.60
C ILE A 80 1.79 6.82 6.89
N TRP A 81 0.63 6.96 7.54
CA TRP A 81 -0.51 7.68 6.98
C TRP A 81 -0.17 9.14 6.65
N ASN A 82 0.48 9.87 7.56
CA ASN A 82 0.88 11.25 7.33
C ASN A 82 1.89 11.39 6.18
N TRP A 83 2.83 10.45 6.03
CA TRP A 83 3.81 10.47 4.93
C TRP A 83 3.19 10.12 3.59
N GLU A 84 2.32 9.10 3.52
CA GLU A 84 1.59 8.75 2.30
C GLU A 84 0.66 9.86 1.81
N GLN A 85 0.09 10.63 2.73
CA GLN A 85 -0.76 11.79 2.44
C GLN A 85 0.04 13.09 2.24
N GLY A 86 1.38 13.05 2.34
CA GLY A 86 2.24 14.24 2.22
C GLY A 86 2.05 15.30 3.31
N ARG A 87 1.33 14.99 4.40
CA ARG A 87 1.01 15.91 5.51
C ARG A 87 2.24 16.28 6.34
N THR A 88 3.16 15.34 6.52
CA THR A 88 4.43 15.57 7.20
C THR A 88 5.59 15.00 6.39
N LYS A 89 6.79 15.56 6.58
CA LYS A 89 8.02 15.02 5.99
C LYS A 89 8.67 14.05 6.98
N PRO A 90 9.12 12.85 6.56
CA PRO A 90 9.87 11.96 7.44
C PRO A 90 11.19 12.61 7.89
N SER A 91 11.69 12.23 9.07
CA SER A 91 13.03 12.59 9.52
C SER A 91 14.11 11.94 8.65
N LYS A 92 15.36 12.42 8.69
CA LYS A 92 16.47 11.85 7.89
C LYS A 92 16.61 10.33 8.10
N LYS A 93 16.59 9.87 9.36
CA LYS A 93 16.63 8.44 9.71
C LYS A 93 15.46 7.66 9.09
N ASN A 94 14.25 8.23 9.13
CA ASN A 94 13.08 7.56 8.57
C ASN A 94 13.11 7.55 7.04
N LEU A 95 13.67 8.57 6.38
CA LEU A 95 13.92 8.55 4.94
C LEU A 95 14.88 7.44 4.52
N GLU A 96 15.95 7.21 5.29
CA GLU A 96 16.90 6.11 5.04
C GLU A 96 16.20 4.74 5.13
N ILE A 97 15.35 4.52 6.14
CA ILE A 97 14.58 3.29 6.31
C ILE A 97 13.51 3.12 5.21
N ILE A 98 12.76 4.18 4.87
CA ILE A 98 11.76 4.15 3.79
C ILE A 98 12.43 3.89 2.44
N ASN A 99 13.61 4.47 2.18
CA ASN A 99 14.38 4.17 0.98
C ASN A 99 14.81 2.70 0.93
N ALA A 100 15.28 2.12 2.04
CA ALA A 100 15.62 0.69 2.09
C ALA A 100 14.41 -0.21 1.82
N PHE A 101 13.22 0.14 2.34
CA PHE A 101 11.97 -0.60 2.11
C PHE A 101 11.45 -0.46 0.66
N CYS A 102 11.45 0.75 0.10
CA CYS A 102 11.01 1.01 -1.27
C CYS A 102 11.99 0.40 -2.30
N TYR A 103 13.29 0.56 -2.05
CA TYR A 103 14.39 0.15 -2.93
C TYR A 103 15.22 -0.94 -2.25
N GLU A 104 14.60 -2.12 -2.06
CA GLU A 104 15.29 -3.34 -1.63
C GLU A 104 16.35 -3.73 -2.67
N MET A 105 17.55 -3.18 -2.48
CA MET A 105 18.83 -3.45 -3.15
C MET A 105 18.84 -3.50 -4.68
N TYR A 106 19.38 -2.44 -5.28
CA TYR A 106 20.00 -2.45 -6.63
C TYR A 106 21.24 -3.39 -6.72
N ASN A 107 21.54 -4.17 -5.66
CA ASN A 107 22.78 -4.93 -5.45
C ASN A 107 22.52 -6.37 -4.92
N ALA A 108 21.48 -7.06 -5.41
CA ALA A 108 21.25 -8.49 -5.10
C ALA A 108 21.61 -9.42 -6.28
N ASN A 109 22.15 -8.89 -7.38
CA ASN A 109 22.65 -9.65 -8.53
C ASN A 109 24.07 -9.20 -8.88
N THR A 110 25.05 -9.87 -8.27
CA THR A 110 26.31 -10.22 -8.92
C THR A 110 26.15 -11.63 -9.47
#